data_AF-A0A6C0KAC2-F1
#
_entry.id   AF-A0A6C0KAC2-F1
#
_cell.length_a   1.000
_cell.length_b   1.000
_cell.length_c   1.000
_cell.angle_alpha   90.00
_cell.angle_beta   90.00
_cell.angle_gamma   90.00
#
_symmetry.space_group_name_H-M   'P 1'
#
loop_
_entity.id
_entity.type
_entity.pdbx_description
1 polymer ?
#
loop_
_entity_poly.entity_id
_entity_poly.type
_entity_poly.pdbx_seq_one_letter_code
_entity_poly.pdbx_strand_id
1 'polypeptide(L)'
;MPRKSKTPKASKAPKSLTKTLTNLSPIPGSPGGPGGAGSIGSPPSSQMKSFGLIFSMIFGITALIINVNAILWVYKLEAIPECKCSDNWMRTYVKYYLLVVIPFMIVMLLIQLYLYTAGLGHNDITSGLYTMFRMFYGLVNFVGFINIIITIIFINRLKEMNCECSEDVRREIYFIYNIILASFIGITILITLMSAPLFIASLRK
;
A
#
# COMPACT_ATOMS: atom_id res chain seq x y z
N MET A 1 -4.32 32.32 -87.05
CA MET A 1 -5.81 32.30 -86.88
C MET A 1 -6.31 30.90 -87.25
N PRO A 2 -7.38 30.31 -86.65
CA PRO A 2 -8.27 30.80 -85.61
C PRO A 2 -8.53 29.82 -84.43
N ARG A 3 -9.21 30.41 -83.44
CA ARG A 3 -9.85 29.92 -82.21
C ARG A 3 -11.13 29.10 -82.48
N LYS A 4 -11.46 28.13 -81.61
CA LYS A 4 -12.83 27.67 -81.22
C LYS A 4 -12.66 26.68 -80.05
N SER A 5 -12.85 27.04 -78.78
CA SER A 5 -14.12 27.27 -78.05
C SER A 5 -15.16 26.13 -78.22
N LYS A 6 -15.40 25.38 -77.13
CA LYS A 6 -16.71 24.81 -76.71
C LYS A 6 -16.63 24.12 -75.34
N THR A 7 -17.20 24.75 -74.31
CA THR A 7 -17.81 24.13 -73.10
C THR A 7 -19.32 23.95 -73.35
N PRO A 8 -20.13 23.36 -72.45
CA PRO A 8 -19.97 22.14 -71.63
C PRO A 8 -21.15 21.16 -71.90
N LYS A 9 -21.09 19.91 -71.42
CA LYS A 9 -22.32 19.10 -71.24
C LYS A 9 -22.21 18.18 -70.04
N ALA A 10 -23.19 18.33 -69.15
CA ALA A 10 -23.38 17.58 -67.93
C ALA A 10 -23.74 16.11 -68.18
N SER A 11 -23.34 15.25 -67.25
CA SER A 11 -24.18 14.29 -66.52
C SER A 11 -23.49 12.94 -66.31
N LYS A 12 -23.76 12.39 -65.10
CA LYS A 12 -23.60 10.99 -64.66
C LYS A 12 -22.30 10.64 -63.91
N ALA A 13 -22.35 10.83 -62.59
CA ALA A 13 -21.91 9.81 -61.63
C ALA A 13 -22.81 8.55 -61.77
N PRO A 14 -22.53 7.37 -61.16
CA PRO A 14 -21.48 7.00 -60.20
C PRO A 14 -20.81 5.64 -60.57
N LYS A 15 -20.04 5.03 -59.64
CA LYS A 15 -19.75 3.57 -59.45
C LYS A 15 -18.27 3.21 -59.20
N SER A 16 -17.61 3.86 -58.25
CA SER A 16 -16.42 3.23 -57.61
C SER A 16 -16.42 3.26 -56.08
N LEU A 17 -17.53 3.66 -55.46
CA LEU A 17 -17.67 3.82 -54.00
C LEU A 17 -18.57 2.74 -53.37
N THR A 18 -18.71 1.58 -54.02
CA THR A 18 -19.53 0.45 -53.53
C THR A 18 -18.69 -0.78 -53.19
N LYS A 19 -17.42 -0.85 -53.62
CA LYS A 19 -16.53 -1.99 -53.33
C LYS A 19 -15.66 -1.83 -52.08
N THR A 20 -15.68 -0.66 -51.44
CA THR A 20 -14.91 -0.40 -50.21
C THR A 20 -15.79 -0.35 -48.95
N LEU A 21 -17.12 -0.42 -49.10
CA LEU A 21 -18.10 -0.31 -48.00
C LEU A 21 -18.76 -1.65 -47.61
N THR A 22 -18.43 -2.75 -48.29
CA THR A 22 -19.02 -4.09 -48.03
C THR A 22 -18.15 -5.02 -47.17
N ASN A 23 -17.01 -4.56 -46.64
CA ASN A 23 -16.20 -5.31 -45.69
C ASN A 23 -16.04 -4.62 -44.32
N LEU A 24 -16.91 -3.66 -44.02
CA LEU A 24 -17.16 -3.18 -42.66
C LEU A 24 -18.49 -3.73 -42.19
N SER A 25 -18.48 -4.92 -41.58
CA SER A 25 -19.60 -5.39 -40.75
C SER A 25 -19.33 -4.96 -39.30
N PRO A 26 -20.21 -4.15 -38.70
CA PRO A 26 -20.35 -4.02 -37.26
C PRO A 26 -21.28 -5.13 -36.75
N ILE A 27 -20.98 -5.75 -35.62
CA ILE A 27 -22.03 -6.38 -34.79
C ILE A 27 -21.92 -5.85 -33.36
N PRO A 28 -22.72 -4.82 -33.05
CA PRO A 28 -23.25 -4.61 -31.70
C PRO A 28 -24.78 -4.58 -31.71
N GLY A 29 -25.39 -5.43 -30.87
CA GLY A 29 -26.75 -5.25 -30.35
C GLY A 29 -27.88 -5.89 -31.16
N SER A 30 -28.18 -7.16 -30.90
CA SER A 30 -29.57 -7.64 -30.98
C SER A 30 -30.16 -7.63 -29.57
N PRO A 31 -31.20 -6.81 -29.31
CA PRO A 31 -31.91 -6.75 -28.04
C PRO A 31 -33.01 -7.82 -27.99
N GLY A 32 -33.00 -8.67 -26.96
CA GLY A 32 -34.12 -9.57 -26.66
C GLY A 32 -33.78 -11.06 -26.69
N GLY A 33 -33.24 -11.57 -25.60
CA GLY A 33 -33.09 -13.00 -25.34
C GLY A 33 -32.80 -13.23 -23.85
N PRO A 34 -33.69 -13.88 -23.08
CA PRO A 34 -33.55 -14.00 -21.64
C PRO A 34 -32.61 -15.17 -21.30
N GLY A 35 -31.54 -14.90 -20.56
CA GLY A 35 -30.67 -15.93 -19.99
C GLY A 35 -29.33 -16.11 -20.69
N GLY A 36 -28.48 -15.08 -20.64
CA GLY A 36 -27.06 -15.18 -21.01
C GLY A 36 -26.19 -14.83 -19.80
N ALA A 37 -25.81 -15.85 -19.05
CA ALA A 37 -24.97 -15.76 -17.86
C ALA A 37 -23.53 -15.33 -18.21
N GLY A 38 -22.97 -14.45 -17.38
CA GLY A 38 -21.57 -14.42 -16.98
C GLY A 38 -20.50 -14.13 -18.05
N SER A 39 -20.08 -12.87 -18.13
CA SER A 39 -18.64 -12.58 -18.23
C SER A 39 -18.22 -11.71 -17.04
N ILE A 40 -17.84 -12.40 -15.97
CA ILE A 40 -17.07 -11.84 -14.85
C ILE A 40 -15.63 -11.80 -15.36
N GLY A 41 -15.06 -10.62 -15.61
CA GLY A 41 -13.76 -10.57 -16.26
C GLY A 41 -13.06 -9.23 -16.23
N SER A 42 -12.45 -8.94 -15.08
CA SER A 42 -11.42 -7.92 -14.82
C SER A 42 -11.93 -6.49 -14.62
N PRO A 43 -11.82 -5.91 -13.40
CA PRO A 43 -11.91 -4.47 -13.25
C PRO A 43 -10.75 -3.80 -14.02
N PRO A 44 -10.94 -2.59 -14.58
CA PRO A 44 -9.87 -1.87 -15.24
C PRO A 44 -8.68 -1.70 -14.28
N SER A 45 -7.45 -1.87 -14.78
CA SER A 45 -6.21 -1.87 -13.98
C SER A 45 -6.00 -0.62 -13.11
N SER A 46 -6.68 0.49 -13.43
CA SER A 46 -6.75 1.70 -12.61
C SER A 46 -7.56 1.53 -11.31
N GLN A 47 -8.63 0.72 -11.32
CA GLN A 47 -9.45 0.46 -10.13
C GLN A 47 -8.69 -0.36 -9.07
N MET A 48 -7.91 -1.37 -9.47
CA MET A 48 -7.13 -2.19 -8.52
C MET A 48 -6.01 -1.40 -7.83
N LYS A 49 -5.34 -0.50 -8.56
CA LYS A 49 -4.30 0.38 -7.99
C LYS A 49 -4.87 1.31 -6.92
N SER A 50 -6.05 1.88 -7.19
CA SER A 50 -6.73 2.81 -6.28
C SER A 50 -7.19 2.13 -4.99
N PHE A 51 -7.73 0.91 -5.07
CA PHE A 51 -8.18 0.17 -3.88
C PHE A 51 -7.01 -0.19 -2.94
N GLY A 52 -5.87 -0.62 -3.50
CA GLY A 52 -4.67 -0.92 -2.71
C GLY A 52 -4.13 0.29 -1.94
N LEU A 53 -4.13 1.48 -2.58
CA LEU A 53 -3.71 2.72 -1.93
C LEU A 53 -4.64 3.12 -0.78
N ILE A 54 -5.96 3.07 -1.00
CA ILE A 54 -6.95 3.39 0.04
C ILE A 54 -6.78 2.46 1.25
N PHE A 55 -6.65 1.16 1.02
CA PHE A 55 -6.43 0.19 2.09
C PHE A 55 -5.14 0.50 2.85
N SER A 56 -4.03 0.74 2.15
CA SER A 56 -2.74 1.08 2.77
C SER A 56 -2.82 2.35 3.63
N MET A 57 -3.62 3.34 3.21
CA MET A 57 -3.81 4.58 3.92
C MET A 57 -4.59 4.37 5.23
N ILE A 58 -5.67 3.57 5.20
CA ILE A 58 -6.44 3.24 6.41
C ILE A 58 -5.56 2.53 7.43
N PHE A 59 -4.84 1.48 7.02
CA PHE A 59 -3.91 0.76 7.90
C PHE A 59 -2.79 1.68 8.43
N GLY A 60 -2.27 2.57 7.58
CA GLY A 60 -1.26 3.54 7.96
C GLY A 60 -1.75 4.52 9.03
N ILE A 61 -2.99 5.02 8.91
CA ILE A 61 -3.61 5.91 9.90
C ILE A 61 -3.84 5.18 11.23
N THR A 62 -4.41 3.96 11.19
CA THR A 62 -4.61 3.16 12.40
C THR A 62 -3.29 2.87 13.10
N ALA A 63 -2.25 2.49 12.36
CA ALA A 63 -0.92 2.26 12.90
C ALA A 63 -0.32 3.55 13.51
N LEU A 64 -0.49 4.71 12.86
CA LEU A 64 -0.02 5.99 13.38
C LEU A 64 -0.69 6.32 14.72
N ILE A 65 -2.01 6.18 14.83
CA ILE A 65 -2.75 6.42 16.08
C ILE A 65 -2.23 5.53 17.21
N ILE A 66 -1.97 4.25 16.94
CA ILE A 66 -1.43 3.33 17.94
C ILE A 66 -0.03 3.77 18.39
N ASN A 67 0.87 4.12 17.47
CA ASN A 67 2.23 4.56 17.80
C ASN A 67 2.24 5.89 18.57
N VAL A 68 1.33 6.82 18.25
CA VAL A 68 1.16 8.07 19.02
C VAL A 68 0.66 7.78 20.44
N ASN A 69 -0.30 6.88 20.60
CA ASN A 69 -0.76 6.49 21.94
C ASN A 69 0.35 5.77 22.73
N ALA A 70 1.17 4.97 22.06
CA ALA A 70 2.31 4.29 22.67
C ALA A 70 3.35 5.30 23.18
N ILE A 71 3.72 6.32 22.40
CA ILE A 71 4.71 7.30 22.86
C ILE A 71 4.18 8.15 24.03
N LEU A 72 2.89 8.49 24.02
CA LEU A 72 2.25 9.19 25.15
C LEU A 72 2.23 8.33 26.42
N TRP A 73 2.01 7.02 26.30
CA TRP A 73 2.15 6.09 27.42
C TRP A 73 3.59 6.06 27.94
N VAL A 74 4.58 5.97 27.05
CA VAL A 74 6.00 5.98 27.45
C VAL A 74 6.38 7.29 28.16
N TYR A 75 5.91 8.45 27.69
CA TYR A 75 6.15 9.72 28.39
C TYR A 75 5.44 9.79 29.75
N LYS A 76 4.23 9.24 29.87
CA LYS A 76 3.53 9.15 31.16
C LYS A 76 4.35 8.33 32.16
N LEU A 77 5.00 7.24 31.73
CA LEU A 77 5.86 6.43 32.60
C LEU A 77 7.08 7.20 33.10
N GLU A 78 7.67 8.04 32.24
CA GLU A 78 8.83 8.87 32.58
C GLU A 78 8.46 10.02 33.53
N ALA A 79 7.23 10.53 33.42
CA ALA A 79 6.72 11.59 34.28
C ALA A 79 6.44 11.13 35.72
N ILE A 80 6.43 9.81 36.00
CA ILE A 80 6.22 9.25 37.35
C ILE A 80 7.60 8.87 37.93
N PRO A 81 8.28 9.76 38.68
CA PRO A 81 9.64 9.51 39.17
C PRO A 81 9.74 8.35 40.16
N GLU A 82 8.65 8.01 40.84
CA GLU A 82 8.55 6.90 41.81
C GLU A 82 8.47 5.52 41.12
N CYS A 83 8.25 5.48 39.79
CA CYS A 83 8.01 4.25 39.02
C CYS A 83 9.32 3.55 38.62
N LYS A 84 10.08 3.06 39.62
CA LYS A 84 11.37 2.37 39.41
C LYS A 84 11.28 1.08 38.59
N CYS A 85 10.13 0.39 38.63
CA CYS A 85 9.90 -0.86 37.88
C CYS A 85 10.05 -0.69 36.36
N SER A 86 9.82 0.53 35.85
CA SER A 86 9.79 0.87 34.44
C SER A 86 11.12 1.43 33.96
N ASP A 87 12.03 1.72 34.90
CA ASP A 87 13.33 2.28 34.60
C ASP A 87 14.28 1.22 34.04
N ASN A 88 14.26 1.12 32.70
CA ASN A 88 14.95 0.11 31.95
C ASN A 88 15.35 0.66 30.58
N TRP A 89 16.50 0.21 30.05
CA TRP A 89 16.99 0.57 28.72
C TRP A 89 15.96 0.27 27.62
N MET A 90 15.11 -0.75 27.81
CA MET A 90 14.03 -1.08 26.87
C MET A 90 13.02 0.06 26.70
N ARG A 91 12.69 0.78 27.78
CA ARG A 91 11.81 1.95 27.74
C ARG A 91 12.43 3.05 26.89
N THR A 92 13.70 3.34 27.13
CA THR A 92 14.47 4.36 26.40
C THR A 92 14.58 4.00 24.92
N TYR A 93 14.84 2.73 24.61
CA TYR A 93 14.84 2.24 23.23
C TYR A 93 13.50 2.47 22.53
N VAL A 94 12.39 2.02 23.14
CA VAL A 94 11.03 2.14 22.56
C VAL A 94 10.66 3.62 22.36
N LYS A 95 11.02 4.50 23.30
CA LYS A 95 10.83 5.96 23.19
C LYS A 95 11.49 6.52 21.93
N TYR A 96 12.79 6.28 21.75
CA TYR A 96 13.53 6.83 20.62
C TYR A 96 13.09 6.22 19.29
N TYR A 97 12.79 4.93 19.27
CA TYR A 97 12.23 4.28 18.09
C TYR A 97 10.90 4.93 17.66
N LEU A 98 9.96 5.11 18.59
CA LEU A 98 8.67 5.77 18.31
C LEU A 98 8.85 7.22 17.86
N LEU A 99 9.78 7.95 18.47
CA LEU A 99 10.08 9.34 18.11
C LEU A 99 10.60 9.47 16.67
N VAL A 100 11.34 8.48 16.16
CA VAL A 100 11.80 8.43 14.76
C VAL A 100 10.69 7.94 13.84
N VAL A 101 9.97 6.88 14.19
CA VAL A 101 8.97 6.26 13.31
C VAL A 101 7.75 7.13 13.07
N ILE A 102 7.27 7.87 14.06
CA ILE A 102 6.07 8.70 13.92
C ILE A 102 6.21 9.74 12.79
N PRO A 103 7.27 10.57 12.73
CA PRO A 103 7.53 11.46 11.60
C PRO A 103 7.59 10.74 10.24
N PHE A 104 8.26 9.58 10.19
CA PHE A 104 8.35 8.79 8.96
C PHE A 104 6.99 8.29 8.48
N MET A 105 6.13 7.84 9.39
CA MET A 105 4.77 7.41 9.09
C MET A 105 3.92 8.57 8.55
N ILE A 106 4.08 9.77 9.10
CA ILE A 106 3.38 10.97 8.61
C ILE A 106 3.80 11.29 7.17
N VAL A 107 5.12 11.31 6.89
CA VAL A 107 5.62 11.57 5.53
C VAL A 107 5.12 10.50 4.54
N MET A 108 5.13 9.22 4.94
CA MET A 108 4.61 8.13 4.11
C MET A 108 3.12 8.30 3.81
N LEU A 109 2.30 8.70 4.78
CA LEU A 109 0.88 8.96 4.58
C LEU A 109 0.64 10.13 3.62
N LEU A 110 1.43 11.21 3.73
CA LEU A 110 1.35 12.33 2.80
C LEU A 110 1.70 11.91 1.36
N ILE A 111 2.70 11.04 1.18
CA ILE A 111 3.06 10.49 -0.13
C ILE A 111 1.93 9.61 -0.68
N GLN A 112 1.33 8.74 0.15
CA GLN A 112 0.19 7.92 -0.27
C GLN A 112 -1.01 8.77 -0.69
N LEU A 113 -1.28 9.84 0.06
CA LEU A 113 -2.33 10.80 -0.27
C LEU A 113 -2.05 11.50 -1.60
N TYR A 114 -0.81 11.93 -1.84
CA TYR A 114 -0.40 12.53 -3.13
C TYR A 114 -0.54 11.55 -4.29
N LEU A 115 -0.08 10.30 -4.12
CA LEU A 115 -0.22 9.25 -5.14
C LEU A 115 -1.68 8.99 -5.48
N TYR A 116 -2.53 8.93 -4.46
CA TYR A 116 -3.96 8.74 -4.62
C TYR A 116 -4.62 9.88 -5.43
N THR A 117 -4.33 11.15 -5.08
CA THR A 117 -4.93 12.30 -5.78
C THR A 117 -4.37 12.49 -7.19
N ALA A 118 -3.12 12.11 -7.43
CA ALA A 118 -2.50 12.15 -8.76
C ALA A 118 -2.88 10.94 -9.65
N GLY A 119 -3.59 9.93 -9.12
CA GLY A 119 -3.90 8.70 -9.84
C GLY A 119 -2.67 7.86 -10.20
N LEU A 120 -1.58 8.03 -9.45
CA LEU A 120 -0.29 7.38 -9.66
C LEU A 120 -0.12 6.19 -8.71
N GLY A 121 0.62 5.18 -9.12
CA GLY A 121 1.11 4.10 -8.27
C GLY A 121 2.52 4.36 -7.75
N HIS A 122 2.93 3.60 -6.73
CA HIS A 122 4.30 3.66 -6.18
C HIS A 122 5.42 3.43 -7.21
N ASN A 123 5.12 2.72 -8.31
CA ASN A 123 6.09 2.43 -9.37
C ASN A 123 6.23 3.57 -10.38
N ASP A 124 5.29 4.53 -10.38
CA ASP A 124 5.27 5.64 -11.34
C ASP A 124 6.18 6.79 -10.87
N ILE A 125 6.56 6.83 -9.57
CA ILE A 125 7.55 7.77 -9.05
C ILE A 125 8.96 7.21 -9.22
N THR A 126 9.73 7.81 -10.12
CA THR A 126 11.12 7.43 -10.41
C THR A 126 12.16 8.42 -9.88
N SER A 127 11.74 9.39 -9.07
CA SER A 127 12.66 10.39 -8.52
C SER A 127 13.68 9.76 -7.58
N GLY A 128 14.96 10.09 -7.75
CA GLY A 128 16.03 9.53 -6.93
C GLY A 128 15.84 9.79 -5.43
N LEU A 129 15.26 10.94 -5.07
CA LEU A 129 14.92 11.27 -3.68
C LEU A 129 13.87 10.31 -3.09
N TYR A 130 12.82 9.99 -3.84
CA TYR A 130 11.80 9.03 -3.41
C TYR A 130 12.37 7.62 -3.29
N THR A 131 13.24 7.21 -4.21
CA THR A 131 13.94 5.93 -4.11
C THR A 131 14.81 5.86 -2.85
N MET A 132 15.59 6.91 -2.55
CA MET A 132 16.39 6.98 -1.33
C MET A 132 15.53 6.93 -0.07
N PHE A 133 14.43 7.69 -0.05
CA PHE A 133 13.49 7.69 1.06
C PHE A 133 12.85 6.30 1.26
N ARG A 134 12.46 5.62 0.18
CA ARG A 134 11.91 4.25 0.23
C ARG A 134 12.93 3.25 0.80
N MET A 135 14.20 3.35 0.40
CA MET A 135 15.26 2.51 0.94
C MET A 135 15.47 2.75 2.43
N PHE A 136 15.52 4.03 2.85
CA PHE A 136 15.65 4.39 4.25
C PHE A 136 14.44 3.93 5.08
N TYR A 137 13.23 4.09 4.55
CA TYR A 137 12.02 3.55 5.17
C TYR A 137 12.10 2.02 5.33
N GLY A 138 12.66 1.31 4.36
CA GLY A 138 12.97 -0.12 4.49
C GLY A 138 13.90 -0.43 5.66
N LEU A 139 14.96 0.37 5.84
CA LEU A 139 15.89 0.23 6.97
C LEU A 139 15.23 0.52 8.32
N VAL A 140 14.39 1.56 8.41
CA VAL A 140 13.63 1.86 9.62
C VAL A 140 12.69 0.70 9.98
N ASN A 141 12.01 0.11 8.99
CA ASN A 141 11.19 -1.09 9.21
C ASN A 141 12.02 -2.30 9.65
N PHE A 142 13.25 -2.44 9.15
CA PHE A 142 14.16 -3.48 9.61
C PHE A 142 14.45 -3.35 11.12
N VAL A 143 14.78 -2.14 11.59
CA VAL A 143 14.92 -1.85 13.03
C VAL A 143 13.58 -2.05 13.76
N GLY A 144 12.47 -1.86 13.07
CA GLY A 144 11.12 -2.13 13.58
C GLY A 144 10.89 -3.57 14.01
N PHE A 145 11.47 -4.56 13.33
CA PHE A 145 11.40 -5.96 13.78
C PHE A 145 12.02 -6.14 15.17
N ILE A 146 13.18 -5.51 15.40
CA ILE A 146 13.86 -5.54 16.70
C ILE A 146 12.97 -4.85 17.74
N ASN A 147 12.33 -3.73 17.38
CA ASN A 147 11.41 -3.03 18.27
C ASN A 147 10.19 -3.85 18.68
N ILE A 148 9.62 -4.65 17.79
CA ILE A 148 8.49 -5.54 18.11
C ILE A 148 8.89 -6.51 19.23
N ILE A 149 10.06 -7.15 19.09
CA ILE A 149 10.57 -8.11 20.08
C ILE A 149 10.84 -7.42 21.42
N ILE A 150 11.56 -6.30 21.42
CA ILE A 150 11.90 -5.55 22.64
C ILE A 150 10.63 -5.09 23.35
N THR A 151 9.64 -4.59 22.60
CA THR A 151 8.37 -4.11 23.16
C THR A 151 7.61 -5.24 23.86
N ILE A 152 7.52 -6.42 23.24
CA ILE A 152 6.82 -7.57 23.82
C ILE A 152 7.50 -7.99 25.13
N ILE A 153 8.83 -8.13 25.13
CA ILE A 153 9.61 -8.49 26.32
C ILE A 153 9.43 -7.44 27.41
N PHE A 154 9.52 -6.16 27.06
CA PHE A 154 9.38 -5.06 28.00
C PHE A 154 8.01 -5.06 28.68
N ILE A 155 6.93 -5.17 27.90
CA ILE A 155 5.57 -5.17 28.45
C ILE A 155 5.31 -6.43 29.29
N ASN A 156 5.79 -7.61 28.86
CA ASN A 156 5.65 -8.83 29.65
C ASN A 156 6.37 -8.73 30.99
N ARG A 157 7.58 -8.17 31.01
CA ARG A 157 8.32 -7.93 32.25
C ARG A 157 7.56 -6.97 33.19
N LEU A 158 6.95 -5.92 32.65
CA LEU A 158 6.11 -5.00 33.44
C LEU A 158 4.89 -5.70 34.05
N LYS A 159 4.28 -6.64 33.31
CA LYS A 159 3.16 -7.45 33.79
C LYS A 159 3.59 -8.46 34.86
N GLU A 160 4.72 -9.13 34.66
CA GLU A 160 5.26 -10.13 35.60
C GLU A 160 5.59 -9.52 36.97
N MET A 161 6.08 -8.28 36.99
CA MET A 161 6.38 -7.54 38.22
C MET A 161 5.15 -6.83 38.82
N ASN A 162 3.95 -7.02 38.26
CA ASN A 162 2.70 -6.35 38.65
C ASN A 162 2.86 -4.84 38.86
N CYS A 163 3.48 -4.15 37.89
CA CYS A 163 3.78 -2.75 38.09
C CYS A 163 2.57 -1.83 37.85
N GLU A 164 1.96 -1.38 38.95
CA GLU A 164 0.75 -0.55 38.98
C GLU A 164 0.90 0.78 38.25
N CYS A 165 2.04 1.48 38.38
CA CYS A 165 2.26 2.76 37.68
C CYS A 165 2.30 2.63 36.16
N SER A 166 2.47 1.41 35.63
CA SER A 166 2.45 1.13 34.20
C SER A 166 1.09 0.68 33.67
N GLU A 167 0.10 0.53 34.56
CA GLU A 167 -1.24 0.11 34.20
C GLU A 167 -1.95 1.20 33.39
N ASP A 168 -2.17 0.88 32.11
CA ASP A 168 -2.76 1.79 31.15
C ASP A 168 -3.35 0.99 29.99
N VAL A 169 -4.54 1.37 29.51
CA VAL A 169 -5.18 0.74 28.35
C VAL A 169 -4.31 0.88 27.09
N ARG A 170 -3.53 1.97 26.98
CA ARG A 170 -2.62 2.20 25.85
C ARG A 170 -1.52 1.14 25.77
N ARG A 171 -1.03 0.65 26.91
CA ARG A 171 -0.06 -0.45 27.00
C ARG A 171 -0.62 -1.73 26.39
N GLU A 172 -1.87 -2.05 26.70
CA GLU A 172 -2.53 -3.27 26.23
C GLU A 172 -2.80 -3.24 24.74
N ILE A 173 -3.31 -2.11 24.23
CA ILE A 173 -3.51 -1.90 22.79
C ILE A 173 -2.17 -2.04 22.05
N TYR A 174 -1.11 -1.41 22.55
CA TYR A 174 0.21 -1.50 21.93
C TYR A 174 0.80 -2.91 22.00
N PHE A 175 0.57 -3.64 23.10
CA PHE A 175 0.96 -5.05 23.22
C PHE A 175 0.27 -5.92 22.18
N ILE A 176 -1.06 -5.86 22.09
CA ILE A 176 -1.85 -6.64 21.13
C ILE A 176 -1.43 -6.32 19.69
N TYR A 177 -1.24 -5.03 19.38
CA TYR A 177 -0.74 -4.59 18.08
C TYR A 177 0.60 -5.23 17.70
N ASN A 178 1.56 -5.25 18.62
CA ASN A 178 2.87 -5.87 18.37
C ASN A 178 2.79 -7.40 18.23
N ILE A 179 1.89 -8.07 18.96
CA ILE A 179 1.65 -9.51 18.81
C ILE A 179 1.02 -9.83 17.44
N ILE A 180 0.06 -9.03 16.99
CA ILE A 180 -0.55 -9.17 15.66
C ILE A 180 0.52 -8.98 14.57
N LEU A 181 1.35 -7.94 14.68
CA LEU A 181 2.46 -7.72 13.74
C LEU A 181 3.44 -8.89 13.73
N ALA A 182 3.87 -9.36 14.91
CA ALA A 182 4.78 -10.50 15.03
C ALA A 182 4.19 -11.76 14.36
N SER A 183 2.88 -11.97 14.50
CA SER A 183 2.16 -13.08 13.88
C SER A 183 2.15 -12.98 12.35
N PHE A 184 1.86 -11.81 11.79
CA PHE A 184 1.91 -11.58 10.33
C PHE A 184 3.33 -11.76 9.76
N ILE A 185 4.34 -11.31 10.50
CA ILE A 185 5.74 -11.47 10.13
C ILE A 185 6.12 -12.96 10.13
N GLY A 186 5.75 -13.69 11.19
CA GLY A 186 5.98 -15.13 11.29
C GLY A 186 5.35 -15.91 10.13
N ILE A 187 4.09 -15.59 9.80
CA ILE A 187 3.39 -16.19 8.65
C ILE A 187 4.13 -15.88 7.34
N THR A 188 4.55 -14.63 7.15
CA THR A 188 5.28 -14.20 5.94
C THR A 188 6.60 -14.96 5.77
N ILE A 189 7.35 -15.14 6.86
CA ILE A 189 8.60 -15.92 6.86
C ILE A 189 8.30 -17.38 6.50
N LEU A 190 7.28 -17.99 7.10
CA LEU A 190 6.90 -19.38 6.80
C LEU A 190 6.55 -19.57 5.31
N ILE A 191 5.73 -18.68 4.75
CA ILE A 191 5.36 -18.74 3.31
C ILE A 191 6.60 -18.59 2.42
N THR A 192 7.53 -17.70 2.79
CA THR A 192 8.77 -17.48 2.05
C THR A 192 9.69 -18.71 2.09
N LEU A 193 9.77 -19.39 3.24
CA LEU A 193 10.54 -20.63 3.37
C LEU A 193 9.92 -21.78 2.56
N MET A 194 8.59 -21.84 2.47
CA MET A 194 7.91 -22.85 1.65
C MET A 194 8.06 -22.62 0.15
N SER A 195 8.17 -21.37 -0.30
CA SER A 195 8.35 -21.03 -1.73
C SER A 195 9.81 -21.13 -2.20
N ALA A 196 10.78 -21.04 -1.28
CA ALA A 196 12.21 -21.09 -1.61
C ALA A 196 12.64 -22.37 -2.38
N PRO A 197 12.22 -23.60 -2.03
CA PRO A 197 12.56 -24.80 -2.78
C PRO A 197 12.03 -24.78 -4.22
N LEU A 198 10.82 -24.25 -4.42
CA LEU A 198 10.21 -24.11 -5.75
C LEU A 198 11.01 -23.13 -6.61
N PHE A 199 11.45 -22.02 -6.02
CA PHE A 199 12.29 -21.03 -6.68
C PHE A 199 13.66 -21.61 -7.04
N ILE A 200 14.33 -22.30 -6.11
CA ILE A 200 15.62 -22.97 -6.36
C ILE A 200 15.49 -24.03 -7.47
N ALA A 201 14.39 -24.79 -7.48
CA ALA A 201 14.11 -25.76 -8.54
C ALA A 201 13.90 -25.10 -9.91
N SER A 202 13.28 -23.92 -9.97
CA SER A 202 13.13 -23.16 -11.23
C SER A 202 14.43 -22.59 -11.78
N LEU A 203 15.41 -22.28 -10.91
CA LEU A 203 16.73 -21.79 -11.32
C LEU A 203 17.65 -22.91 -11.84
N ARG A 204 17.32 -24.17 -11.55
CA ARG A 204 18.07 -25.36 -12.03
C ARG A 204 17.56 -25.90 -13.37
N LYS A 205 16.45 -25.39 -13.90
CA LYS A 205 15.97 -25.66 -15.27
C LYS A 205 16.54 -24.62 -16.23
#